data_AF-A0A523YPN7-F1
#
_entry.id   AF-A0A523YPN7-F1
#
_cell.length_a   1.000
_cell.length_b   1.000
_cell.length_c   1.000
_cell.angle_alpha   90.00
_cell.angle_beta   90.00
_cell.angle_gamma   90.00
#
_symmetry.space_group_name_H-M   'P 1'
#
loop_
_entity.id
_entity.type
_entity.pdbx_description
1 polymer ?
#
loop_
_entity_poly.entity_id
_entity_poly.type
_entity_poly.pdbx_seq_one_letter_code
_entity_poly.pdbx_strand_id
1 'polypeptide(L)' 'MESLDLLAICASAFVGVFLLLTVLALVMRLIIVLFPERESASDSAMIAAVSTVLQTVYPGTKITKVEEIK' A
#
# COMPACT_ATOMS: atom_id res chain seq x y z
N MET A 1 35.82 19.46 25.51
CA MET A 1 35.11 18.25 25.96
C MET A 1 33.60 18.48 25.92
N GLU A 2 33.11 19.61 26.44
CA GLU A 2 31.68 19.99 26.47
C GLU A 2 30.98 20.08 25.09
N SER A 3 31.68 20.51 24.05
CA SER A 3 31.13 20.56 22.68
C SER A 3 30.86 19.17 22.08
N LEU A 4 31.61 18.16 22.52
CA LEU A 4 31.42 16.78 22.09
C LEU A 4 30.15 16.19 22.73
N ASP A 5 29.86 16.56 23.98
CA ASP A 5 28.68 16.09 24.72
C ASP A 5 27.38 16.64 24.10
N LEU A 6 27.34 17.92 23.75
CA LEU A 6 26.17 18.51 23.07
C LEU A 6 25.92 17.88 21.69
N LEU A 7 26.99 17.65 20.92
CA LEU A 7 26.89 16.98 19.62
C LEU A 7 26.40 15.54 19.78
N ALA A 8 26.91 14.81 20.78
CA ALA A 8 26.51 13.44 21.07
C ALA A 8 25.04 13.33 21.51
N ILE A 9 24.58 14.26 22.34
CA ILE A 9 23.18 14.32 22.77
C ILE A 9 22.27 14.60 21.57
N CYS A 10 22.59 15.61 20.75
CA CYS A 10 21.82 15.92 19.54
C CYS A 10 21.77 14.75 18.56
N ALA A 11 22.89 14.08 18.34
CA ALA A 11 22.96 12.90 17.48
C ALA A 11 22.10 11.75 18.03
N SER A 12 22.17 11.47 19.34
CA SER A 12 21.39 10.41 19.98
C SER A 12 19.88 10.69 19.92
N ALA A 13 19.47 11.94 20.11
CA ALA A 13 18.07 12.34 20.02
C ALA A 13 17.54 12.17 18.59
N PHE A 14 18.33 12.57 17.57
CA PHE A 14 17.95 12.40 16.18
C PHE A 14 17.79 10.93 15.79
N VAL A 15 18.74 10.07 16.20
CA VAL A 15 18.66 8.62 15.98
C VAL A 15 17.45 8.02 16.71
N GLY A 16 17.16 8.47 17.92
CA GLY A 16 16.00 8.04 18.70
C GLY A 16 14.67 8.36 17.99
N VAL A 17 14.51 9.59 17.50
CA VAL A 17 13.30 9.98 16.74
C VAL A 17 13.19 9.20 15.44
N PHE A 18 14.30 9.01 14.71
CA PHE A 18 14.29 8.23 13.49
C PHE A 18 13.88 6.78 13.74
N LEU A 19 14.41 6.14 14.78
CA LEU A 19 14.01 4.80 15.19
C LEU A 19 12.52 4.74 15.50
N LEU A 20 12.00 5.69 16.27
CA LEU A 20 10.58 5.74 16.63
C LEU A 20 9.69 5.84 15.38
N LEU A 21 10.04 6.74 14.45
CA LEU A 21 9.32 6.89 13.18
C LEU A 21 9.40 5.64 12.31
N THR A 22 10.57 4.98 12.23
CA THR A 22 10.71 3.74 11.46
C THR A 22 9.86 2.61 12.02
N VAL A 23 9.80 2.45 13.35
CA VAL A 23 8.93 1.48 14.00
C VAL A 23 7.46 1.76 13.68
N LEU A 24 7.03 3.02 13.78
CA LEU A 24 5.66 3.40 13.48
C LEU A 24 5.28 3.09 12.01
N ALA A 25 6.17 3.42 11.09
CA ALA A 25 5.99 3.13 9.67
C ALA A 25 5.93 1.63 9.39
N LEU A 26 6.76 0.84 10.08
CA LEU A 26 6.77 -0.62 9.96
C LEU A 26 5.46 -1.21 10.49
N VAL A 27 4.95 -0.71 11.62
CA VAL A 27 3.65 -1.11 12.16
C VAL A 27 2.53 -0.80 11.18
N MET A 28 2.47 0.42 10.63
CA MET A 28 1.47 0.76 9.61
C MET A 28 1.57 -0.18 8.40
N ARG A 29 2.78 -0.43 7.88
CA ARG A 29 2.98 -1.33 6.75
C ARG A 29 2.58 -2.77 7.07
N LEU A 30 2.85 -3.23 8.28
CA LEU A 30 2.47 -4.56 8.75
C LEU A 30 0.95 -4.69 8.87
N ILE A 31 0.27 -3.64 9.35
CA ILE A 31 -1.20 -3.57 9.37
C ILE A 31 -1.75 -3.64 7.95
N ILE A 32 -1.22 -2.87 7.00
CA ILE A 32 -1.66 -2.89 5.59
C ILE A 32 -1.44 -4.27 4.95
N VAL A 33 -0.34 -4.95 5.25
CA VAL A 33 -0.05 -6.29 4.69
C VAL A 33 -0.92 -7.37 5.34
N LEU A 34 -1.18 -7.27 6.64
CA LEU A 34 -1.99 -8.24 7.38
C LEU A 34 -3.49 -8.05 7.13
N PHE A 35 -3.92 -6.80 6.97
CA PHE A 35 -5.27 -6.38 6.63
C PHE A 35 -5.21 -5.54 5.35
N PRO A 36 -4.98 -6.17 4.19
CA PRO A 36 -5.08 -5.46 2.92
C PRO A 36 -6.50 -4.94 2.80
N GLU A 37 -6.61 -3.62 2.83
CA GLU A 37 -7.84 -2.93 2.47
C GLU A 37 -8.19 -3.48 1.09
N ARG A 38 -9.34 -4.17 1.01
CA ARG A 38 -9.91 -4.56 -0.27
C ARG A 38 -10.37 -3.28 -0.91
N GLU A 39 -9.41 -2.53 -1.43
CA GLU A 39 -9.65 -1.48 -2.39
C GLU A 39 -10.62 -2.10 -3.37
N SER A 40 -11.74 -1.43 -3.55
CA SER A 40 -12.75 -1.67 -4.57
C SER A 40 -12.16 -1.48 -5.98
N ALA A 41 -10.95 -1.99 -6.22
CA ALA A 41 -10.55 -2.53 -7.49
C ALA A 41 -11.49 -3.71 -7.71
N SER A 42 -12.54 -3.44 -8.47
CA SER A 42 -13.50 -4.39 -9.03
C SER A 42 -12.92 -5.80 -8.99
N ASP A 43 -13.54 -6.63 -8.14
CA ASP A 43 -13.02 -7.91 -7.68
C ASP A 43 -12.28 -8.60 -8.84
N SER A 44 -10.98 -8.83 -8.70
CA SER A 44 -10.17 -9.39 -9.80
C SER A 44 -10.78 -10.68 -10.36
N ALA A 45 -11.52 -11.40 -9.51
CA ALA A 45 -12.38 -12.52 -9.87
C ALA A 45 -13.56 -12.14 -10.78
N MET A 46 -14.25 -11.02 -10.50
CA MET A 46 -15.31 -10.45 -11.33
C MET A 46 -14.79 -9.96 -12.68
N ILE A 47 -13.64 -9.26 -12.71
CA ILE A 47 -13.01 -8.85 -13.99
C ILE A 47 -12.57 -10.09 -14.79
N ALA A 48 -12.02 -11.12 -14.13
CA ALA A 48 -11.65 -12.36 -14.79
C ALA A 48 -12.87 -13.12 -15.35
N ALA A 49 -13.96 -13.19 -14.60
CA ALA A 49 -15.21 -13.81 -15.05
C ALA A 49 -15.82 -13.06 -16.24
N VAL A 50 -15.93 -11.73 -16.15
CA VAL A 50 -16.48 -10.89 -17.21
C VAL A 50 -15.62 -10.91 -18.47
N SER A 51 -14.29 -10.84 -18.33
CA SER A 51 -13.37 -10.92 -19.49
C SER A 51 -13.41 -12.28 -20.18
N THR A 52 -13.56 -13.38 -19.44
CA THR A 52 -13.70 -14.73 -20.01
C THR A 52 -14.96 -14.85 -20.86
N VAL A 53 -16.09 -14.35 -20.35
CA VAL A 53 -17.37 -14.34 -21.08
C VAL A 53 -17.32 -13.39 -22.28
N LEU A 54 -16.75 -12.20 -22.10
CA LEU A 54 -16.61 -11.24 -23.20
C LEU A 54 -15.71 -11.75 -24.32
N GLN A 55 -14.65 -12.50 -24.00
CA GLN A 55 -13.81 -13.12 -25.04
C GLN A 55 -14.55 -14.22 -25.81
N THR A 56 -15.53 -14.89 -25.19
CA THR A 56 -16.34 -15.91 -25.87
C THR A 56 -17.42 -15.31 -26.76
N VAL A 57 -18.02 -14.19 -26.35
CA VAL A 57 -19.12 -13.54 -27.10
C VAL A 57 -18.61 -12.48 -28.09
N TYR A 58 -17.55 -11.76 -27.72
CA TYR A 58 -16.97 -10.64 -28.48
C TYR A 58 -15.42 -10.72 -28.56
N PRO A 59 -14.88 -11.62 -29.40
CA PRO A 59 -13.45 -11.80 -29.55
C PRO A 59 -12.75 -10.53 -30.07
N GLY A 60 -11.60 -10.18 -29.48
CA GLY A 60 -10.78 -9.04 -29.89
C GLY A 60 -11.20 -7.68 -29.31
N THR A 61 -12.20 -7.63 -28.43
CA THR A 61 -12.65 -6.39 -27.78
C THR A 61 -11.84 -6.09 -26.51
N LYS A 62 -11.63 -4.79 -26.22
CA LYS A 62 -10.89 -4.32 -25.04
C LYS A 62 -11.85 -3.63 -24.07
N ILE A 63 -11.87 -4.09 -22.82
CA ILE A 63 -12.64 -3.47 -21.75
C ILE A 63 -11.95 -2.17 -21.35
N THR A 64 -12.59 -1.02 -21.56
CA THR A 64 -12.04 0.31 -21.27
C THR A 64 -12.56 0.91 -19.97
N LYS A 65 -13.73 0.47 -19.48
CA LYS A 65 -14.33 0.93 -18.22
C LYS A 65 -15.31 -0.13 -17.71
N VAL A 66 -15.28 -0.41 -16.41
CA VAL A 66 -16.25 -1.27 -15.71
C VAL A 66 -16.81 -0.45 -14.55
N GLU A 67 -18.09 -0.13 -14.60
CA GLU A 67 -18.81 0.58 -13.54
C GLU A 67 -19.94 -0.32 -13.03
N GLU A 68 -20.00 -0.51 -11.72
CA GLU A 68 -21.11 -1.17 -11.07
C GLU A 68 -22.21 -0.12 -10.83
N ILE A 69 -23.40 -0.34 -11.40
CA ILE A 69 -24.57 0.51 -11.15
C ILE A 69 -25.35 -0.17 -10.03
N LYS A 70 -25.49 0.54 -8.90
CA LYS A 70 -26.25 0.09 -7.73
C LYS A 70 -27.73 0.43 -7.85
#